data_AF-A0A0D0PIC4-F1
#
_entry.id   AF-A0A0D0PIC4-F1
#
_cell.length_a   1.000
_cell.length_b   1.000
_cell.length_c   1.000
_cell.angle_alpha   90.00
_cell.angle_beta   90.00
_cell.angle_gamma   90.00
#
_symmetry.space_group_name_H-M   'P 1'
#
loop_
_entity.id
_entity.type
_entity.pdbx_description
1 polymer ?
#
loop_
_entity_poly.entity_id
_entity_poly.type
_entity_poly.pdbx_seq_one_letter_code
_entity_poly.pdbx_strand_id
1 'polypeptide(L)'
;YGSPYNWLILAGIAVAAVLVRHYFNTRHDSNRFAWTLPVGALAMICLAYVTGPKPPSSAPEVAKAPATIEYQPLPETAVGGGAKPATTPAAPAAQPAQASNVQGPSFEKVHNVIQERCSVCHSAKPTSPLFSAAPAGVMFDTPQQIKEQAARIQAQAVTNQIMPLGNITQMTQQERDLIGAWINQGAQTH
;
A
#
# COMPACT_ATOMS: atom_id res chain seq x y z
N TYR A 1 -6.29 -31.33 30.10
CA TYR A 1 -7.19 -31.92 29.08
C TYR A 1 -7.03 -31.15 27.77
N GLY A 2 -6.03 -31.52 26.96
CA GLY A 2 -5.90 -31.00 25.60
C GLY A 2 -6.80 -31.81 24.67
N SER A 3 -7.54 -31.16 23.78
CA SER A 3 -8.38 -31.88 22.82
C SER A 3 -7.48 -32.77 21.95
N PRO A 4 -7.86 -34.02 21.65
CA PRO A 4 -7.09 -34.92 20.79
C PRO A 4 -6.96 -34.41 19.34
N TYR A 5 -7.60 -33.28 19.02
CA TYR A 5 -7.64 -32.66 17.70
C TYR A 5 -6.81 -31.37 17.60
N ASN A 6 -6.13 -30.95 18.67
CA ASN A 6 -5.28 -29.75 18.63
C ASN A 6 -4.20 -29.83 17.54
N TRP A 7 -3.63 -31.02 17.32
CA TRP A 7 -2.62 -31.23 16.26
C TRP A 7 -3.23 -31.10 14.85
N LEU A 8 -4.49 -31.49 14.65
CA LEU A 8 -5.19 -31.30 13.38
C LEU A 8 -5.46 -29.82 13.10
N ILE A 9 -5.79 -29.04 14.13
CA ILE A 9 -5.99 -27.60 13.99
C ILE A 9 -4.67 -26.94 13.54
N LEU A 10 -3.54 -27.31 14.15
CA LEU A 10 -2.23 -26.81 13.75
C LEU A 10 -1.83 -27.25 12.34
N ALA A 11 -2.09 -28.51 11.98
CA ALA A 11 -1.86 -28.99 10.62
C ALA A 11 -2.72 -28.24 9.59
N GLY A 12 -4.00 -27.97 9.92
CA GLY A 12 -4.91 -27.21 9.06
C GLY A 12 -4.46 -25.77 8.86
N ILE A 13 -4.05 -25.08 9.92
CA ILE A 13 -3.52 -23.71 9.84
C ILE A 13 -2.24 -23.67 9.00
N ALA A 14 -1.33 -24.64 9.17
CA ALA A 14 -0.11 -24.72 8.38
C ALA A 14 -0.40 -24.89 6.88
N VAL A 15 -1.33 -25.77 6.51
CA VAL A 15 -1.75 -25.97 5.12
C VAL A 15 -2.40 -24.71 4.54
N ALA A 16 -3.26 -24.03 5.30
CA ALA A 16 -3.88 -22.78 4.87
C ALA A 16 -2.84 -21.67 4.60
N ALA A 17 -1.84 -21.52 5.48
CA ALA A 17 -0.78 -20.53 5.31
C ALA A 17 0.07 -20.79 4.05
N VAL A 18 0.42 -22.05 3.78
CA VAL A 18 1.15 -22.45 2.56
C VAL A 18 0.33 -22.17 1.30
N LEU A 19 -0.96 -22.51 1.30
CA LEU A 19 -1.86 -22.26 0.16
C LEU A 19 -2.03 -20.79 -0.14
N VAL A 20 -2.20 -19.94 0.88
CA VAL A 20 -2.30 -18.48 0.70
C VAL A 20 -1.01 -17.94 0.09
N ARG A 21 0.16 -18.30 0.66
CA ARG A 21 1.46 -17.84 0.13
C ARG A 21 1.69 -18.32 -1.31
N HIS A 22 1.33 -19.56 -1.62
CA HIS A 22 1.44 -20.13 -2.95
C HIS A 22 0.51 -19.44 -3.96
N TYR A 23 -0.75 -19.15 -3.57
CA TYR A 23 -1.69 -18.41 -4.41
C TYR A 23 -1.16 -17.01 -4.75
N PHE A 24 -0.68 -16.25 -3.77
CA PHE A 24 -0.10 -14.92 -4.03
C PHE A 24 1.19 -14.98 -4.86
N ASN A 25 2.05 -15.98 -4.65
CA ASN A 25 3.27 -16.17 -5.43
C ASN A 25 2.98 -16.46 -6.92
N THR A 26 1.86 -17.12 -7.21
CA THR A 26 1.53 -17.58 -8.57
C THR A 26 0.40 -16.77 -9.24
N ARG A 27 -0.18 -15.80 -8.53
CA ARG A 27 -1.25 -14.88 -8.98
C ARG A 27 -0.82 -13.94 -10.10
N HIS A 28 0.46 -13.63 -10.21
CA HIS A 28 0.97 -12.69 -11.20
C HIS A 28 1.04 -13.28 -12.63
N ASP A 29 1.02 -14.62 -12.77
CA ASP A 29 0.93 -15.34 -14.06
C ASP A 29 -0.53 -15.51 -14.54
N SER A 30 -1.27 -14.39 -14.54
CA SER A 30 -2.70 -14.25 -14.81
C SER A 30 -3.33 -15.29 -15.77
N ASN A 31 -4.42 -15.92 -15.29
CA ASN A 31 -5.41 -16.82 -15.93
C ASN A 31 -5.36 -18.33 -15.64
N ARG A 32 -4.26 -18.92 -15.18
CA ARG A 32 -4.19 -20.39 -15.01
C ARG A 32 -4.71 -20.95 -13.68
N PHE A 33 -4.98 -20.10 -12.68
CA PHE A 33 -5.39 -20.52 -11.33
C PHE A 33 -6.78 -20.06 -10.91
N ALA A 34 -7.69 -19.76 -11.85
CA ALA A 34 -9.09 -19.50 -11.52
C ALA A 34 -9.75 -20.66 -10.74
N TRP A 35 -9.22 -21.89 -10.86
CA TRP A 35 -9.67 -23.08 -10.15
C TRP A 35 -9.30 -23.12 -8.65
N THR A 36 -8.43 -22.24 -8.15
CA THR A 36 -8.15 -22.19 -6.70
C THR A 36 -9.33 -21.63 -5.90
N LEU A 37 -10.20 -20.83 -6.53
CA LEU A 37 -11.44 -20.34 -5.93
C LEU A 37 -12.44 -21.46 -5.60
N PRO A 38 -12.83 -22.36 -6.53
CA PRO A 38 -13.70 -23.49 -6.19
C PRO A 38 -13.04 -24.48 -5.22
N VAL A 39 -11.72 -24.68 -5.28
CA VAL A 39 -11.00 -25.52 -4.30
C VAL A 39 -11.06 -24.93 -2.89
N GLY A 40 -10.85 -23.62 -2.75
CA GLY A 40 -10.99 -22.92 -1.48
C GLY A 40 -12.42 -22.96 -0.95
N ALA A 41 -13.42 -22.79 -1.82
CA ALA A 41 -14.83 -22.91 -1.46
C ALA A 41 -15.18 -24.33 -0.97
N LEU A 42 -14.72 -25.37 -1.68
CA LEU A 42 -14.91 -26.76 -1.25
C LEU A 42 -14.20 -27.06 0.06
N ALA A 43 -12.98 -26.57 0.26
CA ALA A 43 -12.27 -26.73 1.53
C ALA A 43 -13.03 -26.09 2.71
N MET A 44 -13.58 -24.89 2.51
CA MET A 44 -14.42 -24.20 3.51
C MET A 44 -15.74 -24.95 3.78
N ILE A 45 -16.38 -25.51 2.75
CA ILE A 45 -17.60 -26.32 2.88
C ILE A 45 -17.33 -27.63 3.64
N CYS A 46 -16.25 -28.34 3.28
CA CYS A 46 -15.83 -29.56 3.98
C CYS A 46 -15.52 -29.28 5.45
N LEU A 47 -14.84 -28.17 5.73
CA LEU A 47 -14.53 -27.76 7.09
C LEU A 47 -15.82 -27.45 7.87
N ALA A 48 -16.74 -26.67 7.29
CA ALA A 48 -18.03 -26.36 7.90
C ALA A 48 -18.86 -27.62 8.20
N TYR A 49 -18.81 -28.63 7.33
CA TYR A 49 -19.50 -29.90 7.52
C TYR A 49 -18.89 -30.74 8.64
N VAL A 50 -17.55 -30.79 8.72
CA VAL A 50 -16.83 -31.50 9.79
C VAL A 50 -17.00 -30.83 11.15
N THR A 51 -17.13 -29.50 11.18
CA THR A 51 -17.29 -28.72 12.43
C THR A 51 -18.73 -28.39 12.78
N GLY A 52 -19.72 -28.97 12.08
CA GLY A 52 -21.13 -28.71 12.34
C GLY A 52 -21.52 -29.07 13.78
N PRO A 53 -22.24 -28.18 14.51
CA PRO A 53 -22.65 -28.45 15.89
C PRO A 53 -23.67 -29.60 15.92
N LYS A 54 -23.50 -30.55 16.86
CA LYS A 54 -24.51 -31.57 17.14
C LYS A 54 -25.83 -30.88 17.52
N PRO A 55 -26.97 -31.24 16.91
CA PRO A 55 -28.25 -30.66 17.30
C PRO A 55 -28.52 -30.95 18.77
N PRO A 56 -28.85 -29.95 19.60
CA PRO A 56 -29.35 -30.25 20.93
C PRO A 56 -30.68 -31.00 20.77
N SER A 57 -30.78 -32.15 21.44
CA SER A 57 -32.03 -32.88 21.57
C SER A 57 -33.10 -31.95 22.16
N SER A 58 -34.19 -31.72 21.43
CA SER A 58 -35.40 -31.04 21.91
C SER A 58 -36.09 -31.90 22.98
N ALA A 59 -36.80 -31.47 24.03
CA ALA A 59 -37.19 -30.19 24.68
C ALA A 59 -37.98 -30.60 25.98
N PRO A 60 -38.70 -29.74 26.76
CA PRO A 60 -38.55 -28.33 27.15
C PRO A 60 -38.56 -28.15 28.70
N GLU A 61 -38.02 -27.05 29.24
CA GLU A 61 -38.55 -26.47 30.49
C GLU A 61 -38.50 -24.95 30.42
N VAL A 62 -39.66 -24.37 30.68
CA VAL A 62 -39.98 -22.95 30.62
C VAL A 62 -39.21 -22.20 31.71
N ALA A 63 -38.40 -21.22 31.32
CA ALA A 63 -37.92 -20.18 32.23
C ALA A 63 -37.99 -18.80 31.56
N LYS A 64 -39.22 -18.30 31.49
CA LYS A 64 -39.65 -16.93 31.78
C LYS A 64 -38.62 -15.80 31.57
N ALA A 65 -38.84 -15.00 30.52
CA ALA A 65 -38.36 -13.62 30.45
C ALA A 65 -38.92 -12.78 31.61
N PRO A 66 -38.11 -11.89 32.19
CA PRO A 66 -38.25 -10.44 31.93
C PRO A 66 -36.84 -9.80 31.83
N ALA A 67 -36.57 -8.55 31.49
CA ALA A 67 -37.29 -7.32 31.23
C ALA A 67 -36.33 -6.45 30.39
N THR A 68 -36.90 -5.63 29.52
CA THR A 68 -36.43 -4.29 29.12
C THR A 68 -34.94 -3.94 29.30
N ILE A 69 -34.21 -3.81 28.18
CA ILE A 69 -32.97 -3.03 28.14
C ILE A 69 -33.38 -1.55 28.17
N GLU A 70 -33.19 -0.92 29.32
CA GLU A 70 -33.26 0.53 29.47
C GLU A 70 -32.00 1.14 28.85
N TYR A 71 -32.19 1.95 27.81
CA TYR A 71 -31.11 2.68 27.15
C TYR A 71 -30.68 3.84 28.05
N GLN A 72 -29.42 3.84 28.46
CA GLN A 72 -28.82 4.94 29.21
C GLN A 72 -28.15 5.89 28.21
N PRO A 73 -28.64 7.13 28.01
CA PRO A 73 -27.98 8.08 27.13
C PRO A 73 -26.65 8.52 27.75
N LEU A 74 -25.59 8.54 26.93
CA LEU A 74 -24.31 9.13 27.28
C LEU A 74 -24.49 10.61 27.65
N PRO A 75 -23.76 11.14 28.65
CA PRO A 75 -23.79 12.56 28.98
C PRO A 75 -23.18 13.43 27.85
N GLU A 76 -23.88 14.52 27.52
CA GLU A 76 -23.52 15.56 26.54
C GLU A 76 -22.32 16.44 26.97
N THR A 77 -21.23 15.84 27.45
CA THR A 77 -20.03 16.59 27.84
C THR A 77 -18.86 16.46 26.87
N ALA A 78 -19.08 15.89 25.68
CA ALA A 78 -18.11 15.85 24.59
C ALA A 78 -18.16 17.08 23.66
N VAL A 79 -18.68 18.23 24.13
CA VAL A 79 -18.62 19.52 23.42
C VAL A 79 -17.71 20.46 24.21
N GLY A 80 -16.42 20.32 23.97
CA GLY A 80 -15.37 21.20 24.49
C GLY A 80 -14.65 21.89 23.34
N GLY A 81 -15.29 22.89 22.75
CA GLY A 81 -14.67 23.81 21.81
C GLY A 81 -13.64 24.70 22.52
N GLY A 82 -12.49 24.91 21.87
CA GLY A 82 -11.46 25.83 22.38
C GLY A 82 -10.14 25.81 21.63
N ALA A 83 -10.15 25.81 20.29
CA ALA A 83 -8.93 26.05 19.52
C ALA A 83 -8.58 27.55 19.57
N LYS A 84 -7.51 27.89 20.32
CA LYS A 84 -6.88 29.22 20.28
C LYS A 84 -5.90 29.34 19.09
N PRO A 85 -5.68 30.56 18.57
CA PRO A 85 -5.16 30.80 17.22
C PRO A 85 -3.67 30.52 17.05
N ALA A 86 -3.34 30.23 15.80
CA ALA A 86 -2.00 30.03 15.26
C ALA A 86 -1.04 31.19 15.54
N THR A 87 0.17 30.85 15.97
CA THR A 87 1.32 31.76 15.98
C THR A 87 2.26 31.33 14.86
N THR A 88 2.38 32.21 13.86
CA THR A 88 3.36 32.18 12.77
C THR A 88 4.77 32.48 13.29
N PRO A 89 5.79 31.70 12.90
CA PRO A 89 7.15 32.23 12.82
C PRO A 89 7.52 32.60 11.38
N ALA A 90 8.02 33.82 11.26
CA ALA A 90 8.44 34.48 10.03
C ALA A 90 9.63 33.80 9.32
N ALA A 91 9.65 33.99 8.01
CA ALA A 91 10.69 33.59 7.07
C ALA A 91 12.05 34.25 7.34
N PRO A 92 13.17 33.55 7.06
CA PRO A 92 14.43 34.19 6.75
C PRO A 92 14.62 34.35 5.23
N ALA A 93 14.75 35.60 4.84
CA ALA A 93 15.63 36.16 3.81
C ALA A 93 15.91 35.34 2.52
N ALA A 94 15.35 35.89 1.43
CA ALA A 94 15.72 35.60 0.05
C ALA A 94 17.22 35.88 -0.20
N GLN A 95 17.91 34.87 -0.74
CA GLN A 95 19.18 35.04 -1.44
C GLN A 95 18.93 35.41 -2.91
N PRO A 96 19.81 36.18 -3.55
CA PRO A 96 19.57 36.76 -4.87
C PRO A 96 19.37 35.68 -5.95
N ALA A 97 18.23 35.78 -6.62
CA ALA A 97 17.86 34.95 -7.76
C ALA A 97 18.82 35.18 -8.92
N GLN A 98 19.64 34.17 -9.23
CA GLN A 98 20.28 34.07 -10.53
C GLN A 98 19.19 33.83 -11.57
N ALA A 99 19.12 34.73 -12.57
CA ALA A 99 18.23 34.62 -13.71
C ALA A 99 18.61 33.42 -14.56
N SER A 100 18.16 32.24 -14.15
CA SER A 100 18.02 31.09 -15.04
C SER A 100 16.74 31.31 -15.82
N ASN A 101 16.91 31.97 -16.96
CA ASN A 101 16.25 31.71 -18.23
C ASN A 101 14.93 30.89 -18.12
N VAL A 102 13.81 31.49 -18.54
CA VAL A 102 12.45 30.91 -18.48
C VAL A 102 12.34 29.78 -19.52
N GLN A 103 12.99 28.66 -19.23
CA GLN A 103 12.62 27.37 -19.74
C GLN A 103 11.65 26.75 -18.73
N GLY A 104 10.65 26.01 -19.20
CA GLY A 104 9.82 25.17 -18.33
C GLY A 104 10.69 24.24 -17.45
N PRO A 105 10.11 23.44 -16.54
CA PRO A 105 10.86 22.45 -15.78
C PRO A 105 11.77 21.66 -16.72
N SER A 106 13.06 21.98 -16.73
CA SER A 106 13.97 21.44 -17.73
C SER A 106 14.10 19.96 -17.45
N PHE A 107 14.03 19.16 -18.51
CA PHE A 107 14.21 17.71 -18.39
C PHE A 107 15.51 17.38 -17.67
N GLU A 108 16.55 18.19 -17.82
CA GLU A 108 17.81 18.08 -17.09
C GLU A 108 17.63 18.07 -15.57
N LYS A 109 16.84 19.00 -15.00
CA LYS A 109 16.58 19.04 -13.55
C LYS A 109 15.80 17.81 -13.10
N VAL A 110 14.80 17.42 -13.88
CA VAL A 110 13.98 16.21 -13.62
C VAL A 110 14.85 14.95 -13.68
N HIS A 111 15.73 14.87 -14.66
CA HIS A 111 16.65 13.75 -14.85
C HIS A 111 17.57 13.60 -13.64
N ASN A 112 18.16 14.69 -13.14
CA ASN A 112 19.00 14.66 -11.94
C ASN A 112 18.24 14.12 -10.72
N VAL A 113 17.01 14.61 -10.49
CA VAL A 113 16.16 14.09 -9.41
C VAL A 113 15.87 12.61 -9.59
N ILE A 114 15.53 12.16 -10.80
CA ILE A 114 15.24 10.74 -11.06
C ILE A 114 16.48 9.87 -10.82
N GLN A 115 17.67 10.33 -11.22
CA GLN A 115 18.90 9.58 -10.98
C GLN A 115 19.22 9.46 -9.50
N GLU A 116 19.05 10.54 -8.73
CA GLU A 116 19.32 10.54 -7.29
C GLU A 116 18.27 9.75 -6.49
N ARG A 117 16.99 9.85 -6.87
CA ARG A 117 15.88 9.36 -6.04
C ARG A 117 15.32 8.01 -6.49
N CYS A 118 15.42 7.67 -7.77
CA CYS A 118 14.75 6.52 -8.37
C CYS A 118 15.74 5.45 -8.86
N SER A 119 16.79 5.85 -9.58
CA SER A 119 17.75 4.92 -10.21
C SER A 119 18.57 4.10 -9.21
N VAL A 120 18.63 4.53 -7.94
CA VAL A 120 19.22 3.75 -6.83
C VAL A 120 18.64 2.32 -6.76
N CYS A 121 17.35 2.16 -7.05
CA CYS A 121 16.67 0.85 -7.09
C CYS A 121 16.20 0.47 -8.50
N HIS A 122 15.85 1.45 -9.34
CA HIS A 122 15.28 1.26 -10.67
C HIS A 122 16.30 1.51 -11.79
N SER A 123 17.42 0.78 -11.73
CA SER A 123 18.48 0.79 -12.73
C SER A 123 18.75 -0.63 -13.21
N ALA A 124 19.31 -0.78 -14.41
CA ALA A 124 19.91 -2.03 -14.86
C ALA A 124 21.00 -2.54 -13.89
N LYS A 125 21.63 -1.62 -13.15
CA LYS A 125 22.61 -1.93 -12.09
C LYS A 125 22.26 -1.14 -10.81
N PRO A 126 21.28 -1.61 -10.01
CA PRO A 126 20.91 -0.95 -8.77
C PRO A 126 22.10 -0.83 -7.83
N THR A 127 22.20 0.31 -7.14
CA THR A 127 23.23 0.55 -6.11
C THR A 127 22.73 0.23 -4.70
N SER A 128 21.42 0.06 -4.53
CA SER A 128 20.81 -0.35 -3.27
C SER A 128 21.15 -1.80 -2.91
N PRO A 129 21.54 -2.10 -1.66
CA PRO A 129 21.75 -3.48 -1.21
C PRO A 129 20.45 -4.29 -1.13
N LEU A 130 19.28 -3.63 -1.22
CA LEU A 130 17.97 -4.27 -1.11
C LEU A 130 17.53 -4.98 -2.40
N PHE A 131 18.15 -4.66 -3.54
CA PHE A 131 17.73 -5.14 -4.85
C PHE A 131 18.92 -5.51 -5.72
N SER A 132 18.93 -6.73 -6.24
CA SER A 132 19.91 -7.20 -7.24
C SER A 132 19.49 -6.91 -8.69
N ALA A 133 18.23 -6.51 -8.90
CA ALA A 133 17.67 -6.11 -10.18
C ALA A 133 16.52 -5.11 -9.96
N ALA A 134 16.22 -4.31 -10.99
CA ALA A 134 15.17 -3.31 -10.94
C ALA A 134 13.78 -3.92 -10.62
N PRO A 135 13.07 -3.45 -9.57
CA PRO A 135 11.74 -3.93 -9.24
C PRO A 135 10.77 -3.75 -10.41
N ALA A 136 9.95 -4.77 -10.67
CA ALA A 136 8.96 -4.82 -11.74
C ALA A 136 9.54 -4.54 -13.16
N GLY A 137 10.85 -4.73 -13.35
CA GLY A 137 11.53 -4.48 -14.62
C GLY A 137 11.56 -3.01 -15.05
N VAL A 138 11.28 -2.08 -14.13
CA VAL A 138 11.24 -0.63 -14.44
C VAL A 138 12.62 -0.04 -14.25
N MET A 139 13.17 0.52 -15.31
CA MET A 139 14.49 1.15 -15.30
C MET A 139 14.39 2.62 -15.72
N PHE A 140 15.28 3.45 -15.18
CA PHE A 140 15.36 4.89 -15.44
C PHE A 140 16.77 5.32 -15.89
N ASP A 141 17.54 4.40 -16.47
CA ASP A 141 18.92 4.67 -16.87
C ASP A 141 19.03 5.67 -18.03
N THR A 142 18.04 5.66 -18.94
CA THR A 142 18.03 6.52 -20.14
C THR A 142 16.84 7.48 -20.15
N PRO A 143 16.97 8.65 -20.80
CA PRO A 143 15.86 9.59 -20.98
C PRO A 143 14.61 8.98 -21.63
N GLN A 144 14.82 8.09 -22.61
CA GLN A 144 13.76 7.40 -23.34
C GLN A 144 12.96 6.50 -22.39
N GLN A 145 13.65 5.71 -21.57
CA GLN A 145 12.99 4.88 -20.55
C GLN A 145 12.23 5.75 -19.54
N ILE A 146 12.81 6.85 -19.08
CA ILE A 146 12.13 7.78 -18.16
C ILE A 146 10.82 8.31 -18.77
N LYS A 147 10.86 8.70 -20.04
CA LYS A 147 9.68 9.17 -20.77
C LYS A 147 8.62 8.08 -20.92
N GLU A 148 9.01 6.87 -21.30
CA GLU A 148 8.10 5.72 -21.42
C GLU A 148 7.41 5.38 -20.10
N GLN A 149 8.10 5.58 -18.97
CA GLN A 149 7.58 5.28 -17.65
C GLN A 149 6.91 6.50 -16.97
N ALA A 150 6.77 7.64 -17.65
CA ALA A 150 6.24 8.88 -17.07
C ALA A 150 4.88 8.69 -16.37
N ALA A 151 3.95 7.96 -16.97
CA ALA A 151 2.65 7.68 -16.35
C ALA A 151 2.78 6.90 -15.02
N ARG A 152 3.73 5.97 -14.92
CA ARG A 152 4.00 5.22 -13.69
C ARG A 152 4.69 6.09 -12.65
N ILE A 153 5.64 6.92 -13.07
CA ILE A 153 6.31 7.90 -12.20
C ILE A 153 5.26 8.82 -11.57
N GLN A 154 4.34 9.36 -12.37
CA GLN A 154 3.23 10.19 -11.88
C GLN A 154 2.41 9.46 -10.82
N ALA A 155 1.93 8.26 -11.14
CA ALA A 155 1.07 7.51 -10.23
C ALA A 155 1.79 7.14 -8.91
N GLN A 156 3.02 6.66 -8.98
CA GLN A 156 3.72 6.09 -7.82
C GLN A 156 4.47 7.12 -6.98
N ALA A 157 5.16 8.07 -7.62
CA ALA A 157 6.00 9.03 -6.93
C ALA A 157 5.28 10.37 -6.66
N VAL A 158 4.41 10.82 -7.56
CA VAL A 158 3.75 12.13 -7.41
C VAL A 158 2.39 11.99 -6.72
N THR A 159 1.50 11.16 -7.25
CA THR A 159 0.12 11.02 -6.76
C THR A 159 0.04 10.20 -5.47
N ASN A 160 0.56 8.96 -5.49
CA ASN A 160 0.42 8.07 -4.34
C ASN A 160 1.56 8.20 -3.33
N GLN A 161 2.68 8.82 -3.75
CA GLN A 161 3.88 9.03 -2.92
C GLN A 161 4.42 7.74 -2.26
N ILE A 162 4.18 6.60 -2.88
CA ILE A 162 4.66 5.28 -2.42
C ILE A 162 6.16 5.15 -2.68
N MET A 163 6.63 5.77 -3.77
CA MET A 163 8.04 5.78 -4.15
C MET A 163 8.67 7.14 -3.86
N PRO A 164 9.90 7.21 -3.32
CA PRO A 164 10.74 6.08 -2.88
C PRO A 164 10.14 5.37 -1.65
N LEU A 165 10.32 4.05 -1.54
CA LEU A 165 9.80 3.26 -0.40
C LEU A 165 10.25 3.87 0.93
N GLY A 166 9.30 4.22 1.80
CA GLY A 166 9.60 4.87 3.08
C GLY A 166 10.40 6.17 2.96
N ASN A 167 10.39 6.78 1.78
CA ASN A 167 11.21 7.92 1.40
C ASN A 167 12.72 7.77 1.71
N ILE A 168 13.28 6.58 1.54
CA ILE A 168 14.69 6.29 1.90
C ILE A 168 15.73 7.18 1.20
N THR A 169 15.43 7.69 0.00
CA THR A 169 16.32 8.60 -0.75
C THR A 169 16.06 10.08 -0.43
N GLN A 170 15.19 10.37 0.54
CA GLN A 170 14.87 11.71 1.03
C GLN A 170 14.31 12.64 -0.06
N MET A 171 13.43 12.10 -0.91
CA MET A 171 12.77 12.89 -1.94
C MET A 171 11.81 13.90 -1.30
N THR A 172 12.00 15.18 -1.63
CA THR A 172 11.24 16.32 -1.15
C THR A 172 9.94 16.53 -1.93
N GLN A 173 9.02 17.32 -1.37
CA GLN A 173 7.79 17.68 -2.08
C GLN A 173 8.08 18.52 -3.34
N GLN A 174 9.05 19.44 -3.26
CA GLN A 174 9.43 20.29 -4.39
C GLN A 174 9.95 19.47 -5.59
N GLU A 175 10.73 18.41 -5.32
CA GLU A 175 11.18 17.47 -6.35
C GLU A 175 10.01 16.70 -7.00
N ARG A 176 9.00 16.30 -6.21
CA ARG A 176 7.79 15.64 -6.74
C ARG A 176 6.97 16.59 -7.61
N ASP A 177 6.82 17.84 -7.17
CA ASP A 177 6.07 18.86 -7.90
C ASP A 177 6.77 19.20 -9.22
N LEU A 178 8.11 19.27 -9.22
CA LEU A 178 8.92 19.43 -10.42
C LEU A 178 8.66 18.31 -11.44
N ILE A 179 8.71 17.06 -10.99
CA ILE A 179 8.43 15.89 -11.84
C ILE A 179 6.99 15.92 -12.35
N GLY A 180 6.01 16.20 -11.49
CA GLY A 180 4.61 16.29 -11.87
C GLY A 180 4.35 17.38 -12.92
N ALA A 181 4.95 18.56 -12.75
CA ALA A 181 4.87 19.65 -13.72
C ALA A 181 5.44 19.26 -15.09
N TRP A 182 6.60 18.59 -15.10
CA TRP A 182 7.22 18.08 -16.33
C TRP A 182 6.35 17.03 -17.04
N ILE A 183 5.76 16.10 -16.29
CA ILE A 183 4.85 15.08 -16.86
C ILE A 183 3.61 15.74 -17.45
N ASN A 184 3.01 16.70 -16.76
CA ASN A 184 1.84 17.45 -17.22
C ASN A 184 2.12 18.28 -18.49
N GLN A 185 3.39 18.60 -18.77
CA GLN A 185 3.83 19.28 -19.99
C GLN A 185 4.18 18.32 -21.13
N GLY A 186 3.87 17.03 -20.98
CA GLY A 186 4.07 16.01 -22.03
C GLY A 186 5.40 15.26 -21.94
N ALA A 187 6.09 15.33 -20.80
CA ALA A 187 7.29 14.53 -20.52
C ALA A 187 8.37 14.63 -21.61
N GLN A 188 8.65 15.85 -22.08
CA GLN A 188 9.65 16.08 -23.13
C GLN A 188 11.07 15.88 -22.60
N THR A 189 11.94 15.28 -23.41
CA THR A 189 13.32 14.93 -23.02
C THR A 189 14.38 15.85 -23.65
N HIS A 190 13.95 16.92 -24.31
CA HIS A 190 14.78 17.84 -25.09
C HIS A 190 14.62 19.28 -24.61
#